data_AF-A0A6P4DUB8-F1
#
_entry.id   AF-A0A6P4DUB8-F1
#
_cell.length_a   1.000
_cell.length_b   1.000
_cell.length_c   1.000
_cell.angle_alpha   90.00
_cell.angle_beta   90.00
_cell.angle_gamma   90.00
#
_symmetry.space_group_name_H-M   'P 1'
#
loop_
_entity.id
_entity.type
_entity.pdbx_description
1 polymer ?
#
loop_
_entity_poly.entity_id
_entity_poly.type
_entity_poly.pdbx_seq_one_letter_code
_entity_poly.pdbx_strand_id
1 'polypeptide(L)'
;MLNVPSAMSNLNLYQLLFALLLLGSSYVLASEKCIYCRGINCQRSSYVAEEQCSDRMDACVSVFHEGIIEAQGCLDSLEDDWREKCQDKNKGRGVDCEICVSEKCNTVASKRASCLQCNNTEDAQCMETPELLKAVQCPIARSGRSFCYASLEGDSLERGCSLSLTDQVNCLANPNCHLCDPLEQPHCNDQAVKADDSSTSESPTESTSSSTESTPSSTITTDSTTDSTTLSTTSSTTSSSTSSSSSSSTSSPETTESSTTEEIPTTTNKPNSAFGLHVSFFLIFVQLALCIAN
;
A
#
# COMPACT_ATOMS: atom_id res chain seq x y z
N MET A 1 -71.80 -37.40 10.61
CA MET A 1 -71.38 -36.53 11.73
C MET A 1 -69.94 -36.89 12.08
N LEU A 2 -68.96 -36.19 11.51
CA LEU A 2 -67.55 -36.29 11.91
C LEU A 2 -67.07 -34.85 12.12
N ASN A 3 -66.73 -34.56 13.37
CA ASN A 3 -66.43 -33.25 13.91
C ASN A 3 -64.90 -33.19 14.12
N VAL A 4 -64.21 -32.25 13.45
CA VAL A 4 -63.12 -31.33 13.90
C VAL A 4 -61.93 -31.95 14.68
N PRO A 5 -60.63 -31.66 14.40
CA PRO A 5 -60.12 -30.28 14.29
C PRO A 5 -59.02 -29.99 13.24
N SER A 6 -59.21 -28.89 12.52
CA SER A 6 -58.14 -28.09 11.95
C SER A 6 -57.52 -27.22 13.05
N ALA A 7 -56.41 -27.67 13.62
CA ALA A 7 -55.53 -26.81 14.42
C ALA A 7 -54.56 -26.10 13.46
N MET A 8 -54.97 -24.97 12.89
CA MET A 8 -54.05 -24.06 12.24
C MET A 8 -53.37 -23.19 13.30
N SER A 9 -52.11 -23.49 13.53
CA SER A 9 -51.20 -22.76 14.41
C SER A 9 -51.15 -21.28 14.00
N ASN A 10 -51.57 -20.39 14.90
CA ASN A 10 -51.32 -18.96 14.82
C ASN A 10 -49.84 -18.72 15.09
N LEU A 11 -49.00 -18.87 14.06
CA LEU A 11 -47.64 -18.36 14.11
C LEU A 11 -47.73 -16.83 14.14
N ASN A 12 -47.41 -16.26 15.30
CA ASN A 12 -47.55 -14.83 15.55
C ASN A 12 -46.63 -14.06 14.59
N LEU A 13 -47.15 -13.14 13.80
CA LEU A 13 -46.39 -12.35 12.81
C LEU A 13 -45.15 -11.69 13.43
N TYR A 14 -45.23 -11.33 14.72
CA TYR A 14 -44.11 -10.81 15.51
C TYR A 14 -42.99 -11.83 15.71
N GLN A 15 -43.29 -13.12 15.91
CA GLN A 15 -42.26 -14.17 15.98
C GLN A 15 -41.57 -14.37 14.64
N LEU A 16 -42.31 -14.25 13.52
CA LEU A 16 -41.72 -14.31 12.17
C LEU A 16 -40.80 -13.11 11.90
N LEU A 17 -41.23 -11.90 12.28
CA LEU A 17 -40.43 -10.67 12.16
C LEU A 17 -39.17 -10.70 13.04
N PHE A 18 -39.28 -11.22 14.27
CA PHE A 18 -38.14 -11.36 15.17
C PHE A 18 -37.14 -12.40 14.65
N ALA A 19 -37.62 -13.52 14.09
CA ALA A 19 -36.78 -14.52 13.44
C ALA A 19 -36.08 -13.95 12.19
N LEU A 20 -36.77 -13.15 11.38
CA LEU A 20 -36.18 -12.45 10.23
C LEU A 20 -35.13 -11.41 10.62
N LEU A 21 -35.32 -10.70 11.74
CA LEU A 21 -34.33 -9.76 12.30
C LEU A 21 -33.07 -10.48 12.83
N LEU A 22 -33.24 -11.65 13.44
CA LEU A 22 -32.12 -12.47 13.93
C LEU A 22 -31.36 -13.17 12.79
N LEU A 23 -32.06 -13.59 11.73
CA LEU A 23 -31.47 -14.20 10.53
C LEU A 23 -30.89 -13.15 9.55
N GLY A 24 -31.36 -11.91 9.63
CA GLY A 24 -30.84 -10.76 8.86
C GLY A 24 -29.65 -10.06 9.51
N SER A 25 -29.22 -10.50 10.70
CA SER A 25 -27.96 -10.07 11.28
C SER A 25 -26.84 -10.71 10.47
N SER A 26 -26.35 -9.98 9.47
CA SER A 26 -25.15 -10.34 8.72
C SER A 26 -24.05 -10.63 9.72
N TYR A 27 -23.70 -11.91 9.88
CA TYR A 27 -22.52 -12.29 10.65
C TYR A 27 -21.35 -11.49 10.09
N VAL A 28 -20.83 -10.56 10.89
CA VAL A 28 -19.54 -9.93 10.60
C VAL A 28 -18.51 -11.03 10.83
N LEU A 29 -18.28 -11.82 9.77
CA LEU A 29 -17.19 -12.77 9.73
C LEU A 29 -15.92 -11.95 9.61
N ALA A 30 -15.35 -11.63 10.75
CA ALA A 30 -14.00 -11.12 10.82
C ALA A 30 -12.99 -12.26 10.59
N SER A 31 -11.73 -11.91 10.38
CA SER A 31 -10.77 -12.82 9.79
C SER A 31 -10.22 -13.79 10.82
N GLU A 32 -10.44 -15.10 10.61
CA GLU A 32 -9.76 -16.12 11.41
C GLU A 32 -8.29 -16.29 11.00
N LYS A 33 -7.98 -16.06 9.71
CA LYS A 33 -6.67 -16.32 9.11
C LYS A 33 -6.27 -15.25 8.12
N CYS A 34 -5.00 -14.86 8.16
CA CYS A 34 -4.42 -13.90 7.25
C CYS A 34 -3.24 -14.51 6.48
N ILE A 35 -2.94 -13.97 5.30
CA ILE A 35 -1.67 -14.27 4.64
C ILE A 35 -0.57 -13.67 5.52
N TYR A 36 0.50 -14.44 5.72
CA TYR A 36 1.59 -14.09 6.61
C TYR A 36 2.92 -13.97 5.88
N CYS A 37 3.69 -12.93 6.19
CA CYS A 37 5.11 -12.82 5.88
C CYS A 37 5.74 -11.68 6.70
N ARG A 38 7.08 -11.71 6.82
CA ARG A 38 7.89 -10.63 7.43
C ARG A 38 9.19 -10.44 6.64
N GLY A 39 9.57 -9.18 6.42
CA GLY A 39 10.81 -8.77 5.77
C GLY A 39 11.03 -9.48 4.42
N ILE A 40 12.21 -10.07 4.24
CA ILE A 40 12.58 -10.70 2.96
C ILE A 40 11.65 -11.84 2.53
N ASN A 41 10.92 -12.48 3.45
CA ASN A 41 9.95 -13.50 3.08
C ASN A 41 8.74 -12.92 2.35
N CYS A 42 8.39 -11.65 2.59
CA CYS A 42 7.35 -10.97 1.82
C CYS A 42 7.76 -10.78 0.36
N GLN A 43 9.07 -10.71 0.08
CA GLN A 43 9.60 -10.47 -1.26
C GLN A 43 9.81 -11.76 -2.08
N ARG A 44 9.50 -12.93 -1.51
CA ARG A 44 9.66 -14.22 -2.19
C ARG A 44 8.33 -14.63 -2.81
N SER A 45 8.28 -14.69 -4.14
CA SER A 45 7.08 -15.12 -4.88
C SER A 45 6.64 -16.56 -4.54
N SER A 46 7.58 -17.43 -4.15
CA SER A 46 7.30 -18.80 -3.72
C SER A 46 6.93 -18.94 -2.25
N TYR A 47 7.04 -17.87 -1.46
CA TYR A 47 6.73 -17.94 -0.03
C TYR A 47 5.22 -17.83 0.19
N VAL A 48 4.67 -18.88 0.79
CA VAL A 48 3.25 -18.97 1.14
C VAL A 48 3.17 -19.40 2.59
N ALA A 49 2.63 -18.52 3.43
CA ALA A 49 2.37 -18.81 4.82
C ALA A 49 1.06 -18.12 5.25
N GLU A 50 0.45 -18.67 6.29
CA GLU A 50 -0.77 -18.16 6.89
C GLU A 50 -0.58 -18.05 8.39
N GLU A 51 -1.18 -17.02 8.98
CA GLU A 51 -1.23 -16.80 10.42
C GLU A 51 -2.69 -16.92 10.86
N GLN A 52 -2.90 -17.61 11.98
CA GLN A 52 -4.19 -17.67 12.65
C GLN A 52 -4.26 -16.51 13.65
N CYS A 53 -5.28 -15.66 13.54
CA CYS A 53 -5.43 -14.53 14.43
C CYS A 53 -5.87 -14.96 15.83
N SER A 54 -5.37 -14.27 16.86
CA SER A 54 -5.68 -14.58 18.26
C SER A 54 -7.13 -14.21 18.61
N ASP A 55 -7.61 -13.09 18.07
CA ASP A 55 -9.02 -12.72 18.10
C ASP A 55 -9.65 -13.04 16.73
N ARG A 56 -10.83 -13.66 16.75
CA ARG A 56 -11.64 -13.90 15.54
C ARG A 56 -12.14 -12.61 14.92
N MET A 57 -12.12 -11.52 15.70
CA MET A 57 -12.49 -10.17 15.28
C MET A 57 -11.30 -9.33 14.79
N ASP A 58 -10.09 -9.90 14.74
CA ASP A 58 -8.91 -9.21 14.23
C ASP A 58 -9.01 -8.98 12.70
N ALA A 59 -8.26 -7.99 12.21
CA ALA A 59 -8.17 -7.65 10.81
C ALA A 59 -6.86 -8.16 10.21
N CYS A 60 -6.87 -8.52 8.93
CA CYS A 60 -5.65 -8.71 8.18
C CYS A 60 -5.06 -7.36 7.79
N VAL A 61 -3.73 -7.30 7.75
CA VAL A 61 -2.98 -6.13 7.33
C VAL A 61 -1.88 -6.52 6.33
N SER A 62 -1.64 -5.63 5.37
CA SER A 62 -0.45 -5.59 4.53
C SER A 62 0.25 -4.25 4.76
N VAL A 63 1.55 -4.28 5.06
CA VAL A 63 2.37 -3.10 5.34
C VAL A 63 3.36 -2.90 4.21
N PHE A 64 3.36 -1.70 3.64
CA PHE A 64 4.21 -1.32 2.53
C PHE A 64 5.14 -0.18 2.95
N HIS A 65 6.41 -0.28 2.57
CA HIS A 65 7.37 0.80 2.66
C HIS A 65 7.82 1.19 1.26
N GLU A 66 7.56 2.44 0.85
CA GLU A 66 7.88 2.93 -0.50
C GLU A 66 7.32 2.05 -1.64
N GLY A 67 6.16 1.42 -1.41
CA GLY A 67 5.50 0.53 -2.39
C GLY A 67 5.92 -0.93 -2.33
N ILE A 68 6.93 -1.27 -1.53
CA ILE A 68 7.42 -2.63 -1.36
C ILE A 68 6.76 -3.25 -0.13
N ILE A 69 6.29 -4.49 -0.25
CA ILE A 69 5.67 -5.21 0.86
C ILE A 69 6.73 -5.61 1.91
N GLU A 70 6.50 -5.24 3.16
CA GLU A 70 7.40 -5.52 4.30
C GLU A 70 6.80 -6.53 5.29
N ALA A 71 5.47 -6.50 5.47
CA ALA A 71 4.79 -7.41 6.39
C ALA A 71 3.36 -7.71 5.95
N GLN A 72 2.91 -8.93 6.24
CA GLN A 72 1.51 -9.34 6.15
C GLN A 72 1.15 -10.19 7.36
N GLY A 73 -0.05 -10.05 7.91
CA GLY A 73 -0.52 -10.90 9.00
C GLY A 73 -1.77 -10.35 9.65
N CYS A 74 -2.02 -10.80 10.88
CA CYS A 74 -3.06 -10.25 11.74
C CYS A 74 -2.60 -8.90 12.34
N LEU A 75 -3.50 -7.92 12.44
CA LEU A 75 -3.16 -6.55 12.87
C LEU A 75 -2.65 -6.51 14.30
N ASP A 76 -3.22 -7.30 15.22
CA ASP A 76 -2.77 -7.34 16.62
C ASP A 76 -1.44 -8.09 16.79
N SER A 77 -1.07 -8.94 15.82
CA SER A 77 0.19 -9.70 15.81
C SER A 77 1.33 -8.96 15.08
N LEU A 78 1.03 -7.77 14.56
CA LEU A 78 2.01 -6.89 13.92
C LEU A 78 2.91 -6.24 14.99
N GLU A 79 4.19 -6.04 14.69
CA GLU A 79 5.14 -5.37 15.58
C GLU A 79 4.66 -3.96 15.95
N ASP A 80 4.94 -3.52 17.18
CA ASP A 80 4.43 -2.25 17.75
C ASP A 80 4.67 -1.05 16.84
N ASP A 81 5.89 -0.92 16.30
CA ASP A 81 6.27 0.15 15.38
C ASP A 81 5.42 0.19 14.11
N TRP A 82 5.07 -0.97 13.56
CA TRP A 82 4.24 -1.05 12.35
C TRP A 82 2.77 -0.85 12.67
N ARG A 83 2.30 -1.42 13.78
CA ARG A 83 0.92 -1.28 14.24
C ARG A 83 0.58 0.17 14.54
N GLU A 84 1.47 0.91 15.21
CA GLU A 84 1.32 2.34 15.46
C GLU A 84 1.23 3.13 14.14
N LYS A 85 2.13 2.87 13.18
CA LYS A 85 2.11 3.53 11.86
C LYS A 85 0.84 3.24 11.05
N CYS A 86 0.28 2.03 11.16
CA CYS A 86 -0.96 1.66 10.49
C CYS A 86 -2.21 2.27 11.17
N GLN A 87 -2.13 2.59 12.46
CA GLN A 87 -3.20 3.21 13.23
C GLN A 87 -3.14 4.74 13.22
N ASP A 88 -1.97 5.33 12.97
CA ASP A 88 -1.81 6.78 12.89
C ASP A 88 -2.61 7.32 11.69
N LYS A 89 -3.50 8.26 11.99
CA LYS A 89 -4.29 8.97 10.98
C LYS A 89 -3.41 9.85 10.10
N ASN A 90 -2.24 10.24 10.61
CA ASN A 90 -1.22 10.94 9.85
C ASN A 90 -0.31 9.90 9.20
N LYS A 91 -0.76 9.32 8.07
CA LYS A 91 0.01 8.38 7.24
C LYS A 91 1.48 8.82 7.19
N GLY A 92 2.31 8.13 7.97
CA GLY A 92 3.71 8.50 8.14
C GLY A 92 4.40 8.49 6.78
N ARG A 93 5.19 9.53 6.49
CA ARG A 93 5.95 9.66 5.23
C ARG A 93 6.70 8.36 4.94
N GLY A 94 6.21 7.60 3.97
CA GLY A 94 6.86 6.38 3.45
C GLY A 94 6.17 5.06 3.75
N VAL A 95 5.21 4.99 4.69
CA VAL A 95 4.55 3.73 5.07
C VAL A 95 3.06 3.77 4.74
N ASP A 96 2.59 2.80 3.97
CA ASP A 96 1.18 2.55 3.71
C ASP A 96 0.74 1.23 4.33
N CYS A 97 -0.49 1.19 4.81
CA CYS A 97 -1.11 -0.05 5.29
C CYS A 97 -2.46 -0.28 4.60
N GLU A 98 -2.71 -1.52 4.22
CA GLU A 98 -4.02 -1.98 3.77
C GLU A 98 -4.59 -2.97 4.77
N ILE A 99 -5.73 -2.61 5.36
CA ILE A 99 -6.41 -3.38 6.40
C ILE A 99 -7.74 -3.88 5.84
N CYS A 100 -8.04 -5.15 6.07
CA CYS A 100 -9.28 -5.79 5.63
C CYS A 100 -9.71 -6.87 6.64
N VAL A 101 -10.99 -7.22 6.67
CA VAL A 101 -11.58 -8.06 7.74
C VAL A 101 -12.02 -9.45 7.28
N SER A 102 -11.84 -9.80 6.01
CA SER A 102 -12.21 -11.12 5.50
C SER A 102 -11.04 -12.10 5.56
N GLU A 103 -11.33 -13.41 5.57
CA GLU A 103 -10.28 -14.43 5.59
C GLU A 103 -9.30 -14.25 4.41
N LYS A 104 -8.00 -14.16 4.71
CA LYS A 104 -6.89 -14.03 3.75
C LYS A 104 -7.06 -12.88 2.75
N CYS A 105 -7.77 -11.83 3.13
CA CYS A 105 -8.11 -10.71 2.24
C CYS A 105 -6.92 -9.80 1.88
N ASN A 106 -5.80 -9.91 2.58
CA ASN A 106 -4.66 -9.01 2.48
C ASN A 106 -3.81 -9.29 1.22
N THR A 107 -4.43 -9.49 0.05
CA THR A 107 -3.79 -9.85 -1.23
C THR A 107 -3.51 -8.66 -2.15
N VAL A 108 -3.97 -7.46 -1.79
CA VAL A 108 -3.89 -6.25 -2.62
C VAL A 108 -2.76 -5.33 -2.16
N ALA A 109 -2.14 -4.63 -3.11
CA ALA A 109 -1.11 -3.62 -2.89
C ALA A 109 -1.70 -2.38 -2.19
N SER A 110 -0.90 -1.35 -1.88
CA SER A 110 -1.40 -0.05 -1.41
C SER A 110 -2.46 0.54 -2.36
N LYS A 111 -3.46 1.27 -1.84
CA LYS A 111 -4.45 1.99 -2.66
C LYS A 111 -3.82 2.95 -3.67
N ARG A 112 -2.61 3.44 -3.36
CA ARG A 112 -1.83 4.30 -4.26
C ARG A 112 -1.29 3.52 -5.47
N ALA A 113 -1.08 2.22 -5.34
CA ALA A 113 -0.70 1.33 -6.42
C ALA A 113 -1.93 0.85 -7.21
N SER A 114 -2.60 1.77 -7.90
CA SER A 114 -3.80 1.48 -8.71
C SER A 114 -3.59 1.86 -10.18
N CYS A 115 -3.87 0.91 -11.09
CA CYS A 115 -3.69 1.04 -12.54
C CYS A 115 -5.00 0.87 -13.29
N LEU A 116 -5.10 1.39 -14.51
CA LEU A 116 -6.13 0.93 -15.43
C LEU A 116 -5.87 -0.54 -15.77
N GLN A 117 -6.92 -1.36 -15.71
CA GLN A 117 -6.87 -2.79 -16.00
C GLN A 117 -7.97 -3.11 -17.00
N CYS A 118 -7.61 -3.26 -18.28
CA CYS A 118 -8.56 -3.45 -19.38
C CYS A 118 -7.89 -4.03 -20.63
N ASN A 119 -8.70 -4.57 -21.53
CA ASN A 119 -8.30 -4.98 -22.87
C ASN A 119 -9.32 -4.44 -23.89
N ASN A 120 -8.84 -3.89 -25.01
CA ASN A 120 -9.70 -3.27 -26.03
C ASN A 120 -10.63 -4.24 -26.79
N THR A 121 -10.35 -5.54 -26.76
CA THR A 121 -11.23 -6.57 -27.33
C THR A 121 -12.49 -6.79 -26.48
N GLU A 122 -12.42 -6.53 -25.18
CA GLU A 122 -13.54 -6.65 -24.24
C GLU A 122 -14.20 -5.30 -23.95
N ASP A 123 -13.42 -4.22 -23.95
CA ASP A 123 -13.86 -2.86 -23.66
C ASP A 123 -13.19 -1.84 -24.59
N ALA A 124 -13.93 -1.33 -25.58
CA ALA A 124 -13.44 -0.33 -26.53
C ALA A 124 -12.92 0.94 -25.84
N GLN A 125 -13.43 1.29 -24.65
CA GLN A 125 -12.96 2.46 -23.90
C GLN A 125 -11.51 2.32 -23.46
N CYS A 126 -10.97 1.10 -23.37
CA CYS A 126 -9.57 0.85 -23.05
C CYS A 126 -8.60 1.53 -24.02
N MET A 127 -9.01 1.60 -25.29
CA MET A 127 -8.26 2.26 -26.36
C MET A 127 -8.77 3.67 -26.64
N GLU A 128 -10.09 3.87 -26.70
CA GLU A 128 -10.68 5.13 -27.18
C GLU A 128 -10.71 6.24 -26.12
N THR A 129 -11.06 5.90 -24.87
CA THR A 129 -11.28 6.88 -23.78
C THR A 129 -10.81 6.31 -22.43
N PRO A 130 -9.52 5.96 -22.28
CA PRO A 130 -8.99 5.34 -21.06
C PRO A 130 -9.16 6.22 -19.81
N GLU A 131 -9.23 7.54 -19.97
CA GLU A 131 -9.44 8.51 -18.88
C GLU A 131 -10.81 8.40 -18.20
N LEU A 132 -11.78 7.76 -18.84
CA LEU A 132 -13.10 7.48 -18.26
C LEU A 132 -13.10 6.19 -17.43
N LEU A 133 -12.08 5.35 -17.59
CA LEU A 133 -11.97 4.11 -16.85
C LEU A 133 -11.49 4.38 -15.42
N LYS A 134 -12.06 3.61 -14.50
CA LYS A 134 -11.64 3.66 -13.10
C LYS A 134 -10.49 2.68 -12.91
N ALA A 135 -9.38 3.17 -12.37
CA ALA A 135 -8.29 2.29 -12.00
C ALA A 135 -8.66 1.36 -10.84
N VAL A 136 -8.01 0.20 -10.87
CA VAL A 136 -8.18 -0.88 -9.92
C VAL A 136 -6.84 -1.10 -9.21
N GLN A 137 -6.93 -1.30 -7.90
CA GLN A 137 -5.79 -1.58 -7.04
C GLN A 137 -5.06 -2.84 -7.51
N CYS A 138 -3.74 -2.75 -7.63
CA CYS A 138 -2.93 -3.87 -8.09
C CYS A 138 -2.85 -4.98 -7.02
N PRO A 139 -2.65 -6.24 -7.42
CA PRO A 139 -2.17 -7.27 -6.51
C PRO A 139 -0.78 -6.91 -5.94
N ILE A 140 -0.40 -7.53 -4.83
CA ILE A 140 0.92 -7.32 -4.22
C ILE A 140 2.03 -7.86 -5.14
N ALA A 141 2.94 -6.98 -5.57
CA ALA A 141 4.18 -7.38 -6.20
C ALA A 141 5.12 -8.00 -5.15
N ARG A 142 5.53 -9.25 -5.36
CA ARG A 142 6.47 -9.95 -4.46
C ARG A 142 7.91 -9.58 -4.79
N SER A 143 8.26 -9.32 -6.05
CA SER A 143 9.64 -9.00 -6.43
C SER A 143 9.86 -7.50 -6.59
N GLY A 144 9.57 -6.71 -5.55
CA GLY A 144 9.76 -5.25 -5.54
C GLY A 144 8.44 -4.47 -5.53
N ARG A 145 8.36 -3.39 -6.32
CA ARG A 145 7.16 -2.56 -6.45
C ARG A 145 6.34 -2.99 -7.68
N SER A 146 5.03 -2.75 -7.63
CA SER A 146 4.13 -2.89 -8.78
C SER A 146 4.23 -1.66 -9.69
N PHE A 147 4.28 -1.86 -11.00
CA PHE A 147 4.17 -0.80 -12.00
C PHE A 147 2.86 -0.92 -12.77
N CYS A 148 2.40 0.17 -13.38
CA CYS A 148 1.37 0.08 -14.40
C CYS A 148 2.01 -0.11 -15.77
N TYR A 149 1.32 -0.81 -16.66
CA TYR A 149 1.72 -0.92 -18.05
C TYR A 149 0.58 -0.63 -19.02
N ALA A 150 0.93 -0.25 -20.24
CA ALA A 150 0.08 -0.27 -21.42
C ALA A 150 0.88 -0.88 -22.58
N SER A 151 0.37 -1.96 -23.18
CA SER A 151 1.05 -2.73 -24.22
C SER A 151 0.15 -2.86 -25.45
N LEU A 152 0.71 -2.59 -26.63
CA LEU A 152 0.04 -2.74 -27.92
C LEU A 152 0.70 -3.87 -28.74
N GLU A 153 -0.07 -4.91 -29.04
CA GLU A 153 0.34 -6.04 -29.88
C GLU A 153 -0.58 -6.13 -31.11
N GLY A 154 -0.09 -5.63 -32.25
CA GLY A 154 -0.94 -5.41 -33.42
C GLY A 154 -2.02 -4.38 -33.10
N ASP A 155 -3.29 -4.79 -33.17
CA ASP A 155 -4.44 -3.96 -32.81
C ASP A 155 -4.96 -4.24 -31.38
N SER A 156 -4.32 -5.14 -30.63
CA SER A 156 -4.72 -5.50 -29.26
C SER A 156 -3.99 -4.62 -28.25
N LEU A 157 -4.73 -3.77 -27.55
CA LEU A 157 -4.23 -2.93 -26.46
C LEU A 157 -4.65 -3.53 -25.12
N GLU A 158 -3.65 -3.77 -24.26
CA GLU A 158 -3.85 -4.20 -22.88
C GLU A 158 -3.23 -3.19 -21.91
N ARG A 159 -3.96 -2.89 -20.84
CA ARG A 159 -3.48 -2.07 -19.73
C ARG A 159 -3.58 -2.89 -18.46
N GLY A 160 -2.57 -2.83 -17.59
CA GLY A 160 -2.59 -3.63 -16.37
C GLY A 160 -1.51 -3.28 -15.35
N CYS A 161 -1.36 -4.17 -14.37
CA CYS A 161 -0.32 -4.12 -13.35
C CYS A 161 0.83 -5.08 -13.72
N SER A 162 2.06 -4.61 -13.69
CA SER A 162 3.27 -5.42 -13.81
C SER A 162 3.81 -5.73 -12.41
N LEU A 163 3.81 -7.01 -12.03
CA LEU A 163 4.07 -7.48 -10.67
C LEU A 163 5.44 -8.14 -10.48
N SER A 164 6.08 -8.53 -11.59
CA SER A 164 7.37 -9.22 -11.56
C SER A 164 8.45 -8.43 -12.28
N LEU A 165 9.70 -8.61 -11.86
CA LEU A 165 10.84 -8.00 -12.55
C LEU A 165 10.95 -8.48 -14.01
N THR A 166 10.58 -9.74 -14.28
CA THR A 166 10.57 -10.29 -15.63
C THR A 166 9.57 -9.56 -16.53
N ASP A 167 8.35 -9.31 -16.07
CA ASP A 167 7.34 -8.57 -16.84
C ASP A 167 7.79 -7.12 -17.09
N GLN A 168 8.41 -6.49 -16.09
CA GLN A 168 8.95 -5.14 -16.22
C GLN A 168 10.05 -5.07 -17.27
N VAL A 169 11.03 -5.96 -17.20
CA VAL A 169 12.13 -6.03 -18.18
C VAL A 169 11.61 -6.34 -19.58
N ASN A 170 10.65 -7.25 -19.71
CA ASN A 170 10.06 -7.58 -21.00
C ASN A 170 9.31 -6.39 -21.61
N CYS A 171 8.55 -5.65 -20.80
CA CYS A 171 7.87 -4.43 -21.27
C CYS A 171 8.88 -3.37 -21.72
N LEU A 172 9.93 -3.11 -20.95
CA LEU A 172 10.98 -2.15 -21.32
C LEU A 172 11.74 -2.53 -22.60
N ALA A 173 11.79 -3.82 -22.94
CA ALA A 173 12.39 -4.31 -24.17
C ALA A 173 11.46 -4.22 -25.40
N ASN A 174 10.17 -3.96 -25.19
CA ASN A 174 9.17 -3.84 -26.26
C ASN A 174 8.85 -2.36 -26.50
N PRO A 175 9.13 -1.79 -27.69
CA PRO A 175 8.84 -0.37 -27.98
C PRO A 175 7.34 -0.04 -27.91
N ASN A 176 6.46 -1.03 -28.06
CA ASN A 176 5.01 -0.84 -27.97
C ASN A 176 4.48 -1.04 -26.54
N CYS A 177 5.35 -1.14 -25.54
CA CYS A 177 4.98 -1.28 -24.14
C CYS A 177 5.54 -0.14 -23.30
N HIS A 178 4.67 0.54 -22.55
CA HIS A 178 5.03 1.63 -21.67
C HIS A 178 4.81 1.24 -20.21
N LEU A 179 5.83 1.44 -19.37
CA LEU A 179 5.73 1.33 -17.92
C LEU A 179 5.68 2.70 -17.26
N CYS A 180 4.98 2.79 -16.14
CA CYS A 180 4.97 3.95 -15.28
C CYS A 180 4.71 3.57 -13.82
N ASP A 181 5.18 4.40 -12.87
CA ASP A 181 5.05 4.14 -11.44
C ASP A 181 3.74 4.75 -10.88
N PRO A 182 2.77 3.94 -10.41
CA PRO A 182 1.52 4.44 -9.85
C PRO A 182 1.70 5.26 -8.56
N LEU A 183 2.85 5.13 -7.88
CA LEU A 183 3.14 5.89 -6.66
C LEU A 183 3.60 7.32 -6.96
N GLU A 184 4.17 7.55 -8.14
CA GLU A 184 4.50 8.89 -8.64
C GLU A 184 3.26 9.55 -9.25
N GLN A 185 2.52 8.81 -10.07
CA GLN A 185 1.28 9.28 -10.69
C GLN A 185 0.23 8.17 -10.69
N PRO A 186 -0.86 8.31 -9.92
CA PRO A 186 -1.97 7.36 -9.98
C PRO A 186 -2.52 7.26 -11.40
N HIS A 187 -2.81 6.04 -11.85
CA HIS A 187 -3.46 5.80 -13.15
C HIS A 187 -2.62 6.25 -14.35
N CYS A 188 -1.29 6.31 -14.19
CA CYS A 188 -0.34 6.80 -15.20
C CYS A 188 -0.34 6.03 -16.54
N ASN A 189 -1.00 4.88 -16.60
CA ASN A 189 -1.12 4.06 -17.80
C ASN A 189 -2.41 4.38 -18.58
N ASP A 190 -2.84 5.64 -18.62
CA ASP A 190 -3.96 6.14 -19.45
C ASP A 190 -3.48 6.69 -20.80
N GLN A 191 -2.17 6.81 -21.01
CA GLN A 191 -1.59 7.42 -22.20
C GLN A 191 -1.95 6.66 -23.48
N ALA A 192 -2.11 7.39 -24.58
CA ALA A 192 -2.37 6.81 -25.89
C ALA A 192 -1.10 6.10 -26.41
N VAL A 193 -1.19 4.78 -26.59
CA VAL A 193 -0.12 3.97 -27.19
C VAL A 193 -0.37 3.92 -28.69
N LYS A 194 0.62 4.32 -29.49
CA LYS A 194 0.60 4.18 -30.95
C LYS A 194 1.77 3.31 -31.35
N ALA A 195 1.57 2.44 -32.34
CA ALA A 195 2.67 1.73 -32.95
C ALA A 195 3.64 2.77 -33.55
N ASP A 196 4.90 2.72 -33.14
CA ASP A 196 5.93 3.53 -33.76
C ASP A 196 6.15 2.99 -35.19
N ASP A 197 5.58 3.66 -36.18
CA ASP A 197 5.82 3.41 -37.62
C ASP A 197 7.27 3.76 -38.05
N SER A 198 8.21 3.94 -37.11
CA SER A 198 9.58 4.35 -37.42
C SER A 198 10.45 3.19 -37.91
N SER A 199 10.17 2.73 -39.13
CA SER A 199 11.25 2.27 -40.02
C SER A 199 11.98 3.51 -40.57
N THR A 200 12.66 4.27 -39.71
CA THR A 200 13.58 5.31 -40.19
C THR A 200 14.92 4.65 -40.50
N SER A 201 15.07 4.19 -41.75
CA SER A 201 16.40 4.04 -42.35
C SER A 201 17.10 5.40 -42.27
N GLU A 202 18.06 5.53 -41.36
CA GLU A 202 19.00 6.64 -41.36
C GLU A 202 19.83 6.59 -42.66
N SER A 203 19.62 7.57 -43.54
CA SER A 203 20.58 7.92 -44.57
C SER A 203 21.36 9.14 -44.07
N PRO A 204 22.70 9.09 -43.97
CA PRO A 204 23.47 10.19 -43.43
C PRO A 204 23.52 11.32 -44.45
N THR A 205 22.88 12.44 -44.15
CA THR A 205 23.15 13.69 -44.86
C THR A 205 23.94 14.58 -43.92
N GLU A 206 25.23 14.69 -44.21
CA GLU A 206 26.13 15.65 -43.60
C GLU A 206 25.56 17.06 -43.72
N SER A 207 25.58 17.82 -42.63
CA SER A 207 25.51 19.28 -42.69
C SER A 207 26.40 19.87 -41.62
N THR A 208 27.57 20.21 -42.10
CA THR A 208 28.66 20.97 -41.50
C THR A 208 28.21 22.34 -40.97
N SER A 209 28.59 22.60 -39.72
CA SER A 209 28.99 23.86 -39.06
C SER A 209 28.41 25.21 -39.51
N SER A 210 28.04 26.06 -38.53
CA SER A 210 28.92 27.16 -38.08
C SER A 210 28.35 27.93 -36.88
N SER A 211 29.22 28.11 -35.88
CA SER A 211 29.07 28.96 -34.70
C SER A 211 29.25 30.43 -35.03
N THR A 212 28.54 31.32 -34.34
CA THR A 212 29.00 32.70 -34.08
C THR A 212 28.49 33.21 -32.74
N GLU A 213 29.45 33.55 -31.88
CA GLU A 213 29.32 34.39 -30.67
C GLU A 213 28.82 35.80 -30.99
N SER A 214 28.14 36.43 -30.04
CA SER A 214 28.20 37.90 -29.84
C SER A 214 27.83 38.30 -28.40
N THR A 215 28.77 39.02 -27.80
CA THR A 215 28.87 39.61 -26.44
C THR A 215 27.99 40.88 -26.28
N PRO A 216 27.66 41.34 -25.06
CA PRO A 216 26.58 42.31 -24.81
C PRO A 216 27.06 43.77 -24.75
N SER A 217 26.11 44.72 -24.83
CA SER A 217 26.36 46.14 -24.57
C SER A 217 25.31 46.73 -23.64
N SER A 218 25.83 47.43 -22.62
CA SER A 218 25.15 48.12 -21.52
C SER A 218 24.45 49.41 -21.96
N THR A 219 23.39 49.81 -21.25
CA THR A 219 23.04 51.22 -21.07
C THR A 219 22.55 51.48 -19.65
N ILE A 220 23.24 52.40 -18.97
CA ILE A 220 22.93 52.96 -17.66
C ILE A 220 21.94 54.11 -17.86
N THR A 221 20.93 54.22 -17.00
CA THR A 221 20.26 55.50 -16.75
C THR A 221 19.91 55.59 -15.27
N THR A 222 20.68 56.41 -14.56
CA THR A 222 20.39 56.93 -13.23
C THR A 222 19.43 58.12 -13.36
N ASP A 223 18.41 58.16 -12.51
CA ASP A 223 17.97 59.43 -11.92
C ASP A 223 17.44 59.19 -10.51
N SER A 224 17.85 60.08 -9.61
CA SER A 224 17.61 60.06 -8.17
C SER A 224 16.73 61.26 -7.82
N THR A 225 15.74 61.11 -6.94
CA THR A 225 15.41 62.14 -5.94
C THR A 225 14.48 61.58 -4.85
N THR A 226 14.98 61.67 -3.59
CA THR A 226 14.35 62.19 -2.35
C THR A 226 12.85 61.96 -2.11
N ASP A 227 12.35 61.70 -0.89
CA ASP A 227 12.78 62.01 0.48
C ASP A 227 11.98 61.07 1.41
N SER A 228 12.60 60.50 2.46
CA SER A 228 12.45 60.90 3.88
C SER A 228 11.00 60.72 4.41
N THR A 229 10.70 60.13 5.57
CA THR A 229 11.48 60.02 6.81
C THR A 229 10.63 59.22 7.82
N THR A 230 11.32 58.48 8.71
CA THR A 230 11.05 58.36 10.18
C THR A 230 9.77 57.65 10.67
N LEU A 231 9.70 57.03 11.85
CA LEU A 231 10.48 56.78 13.07
C LEU A 231 9.64 55.65 13.74
N SER A 232 10.07 54.70 14.57
CA SER A 232 11.04 54.72 15.67
C SER A 232 10.87 53.37 16.41
N THR A 233 11.96 52.64 16.71
CA THR A 233 12.60 52.49 18.04
C THR A 233 11.70 51.85 19.12
N THR A 234 12.14 50.96 20.02
CA THR A 234 13.42 50.80 20.75
C THR A 234 13.24 49.48 21.54
N SER A 235 14.16 48.51 21.51
CA SER A 235 15.23 48.27 22.52
C SER A 235 14.69 47.99 23.94
N SER A 236 15.15 47.04 24.76
CA SER A 236 16.53 46.61 25.04
C SER A 236 16.54 45.43 26.05
N THR A 237 17.59 44.58 26.00
CA THR A 237 18.46 44.12 27.13
C THR A 237 17.84 43.22 28.25
N THR A 238 18.52 42.27 28.93
CA THR A 238 19.94 41.88 29.11
C THR A 238 20.03 40.58 29.94
N SER A 239 21.14 39.84 29.78
CA SER A 239 21.94 39.15 30.85
C SER A 239 21.41 37.87 31.54
N SER A 240 22.19 36.87 31.98
CA SER A 240 23.62 36.47 31.87
C SER A 240 23.82 35.10 32.56
N SER A 241 24.92 34.39 32.21
CA SER A 241 25.74 33.47 33.06
C SER A 241 25.20 32.03 33.34
N THR A 242 25.95 30.91 33.41
CA THR A 242 27.41 30.64 33.59
C THR A 242 27.71 29.12 33.40
N SER A 243 28.84 28.79 32.72
CA SER A 243 29.89 27.74 32.96
C SER A 243 29.56 26.37 33.64
N SER A 244 30.20 25.20 33.38
CA SER A 244 31.59 24.90 32.99
C SER A 244 31.82 23.39 32.67
N SER A 245 32.79 23.12 31.78
CA SER A 245 33.89 22.11 31.83
C SER A 245 33.64 20.59 31.81
N SER A 246 34.24 19.89 30.82
CA SER A 246 35.42 19.02 31.03
C SER A 246 35.89 18.33 29.72
N SER A 247 37.15 17.93 29.70
CA SER A 247 38.07 17.74 28.57
C SER A 247 38.65 16.32 28.49
N SER A 248 38.94 15.80 27.28
CA SER A 248 40.05 14.85 26.97
C SER A 248 39.97 14.40 25.50
N SER A 249 40.89 14.73 24.59
CA SER A 249 42.24 14.18 24.34
C SER A 249 42.27 13.08 23.26
N THR A 250 43.06 13.35 22.22
CA THR A 250 43.31 12.60 20.97
C THR A 250 44.38 11.52 21.15
N SER A 251 44.24 10.33 20.53
CA SER A 251 45.36 9.53 19.96
C SER A 251 44.83 8.42 19.01
N SER A 252 45.44 8.27 17.83
CA SER A 252 45.32 7.12 16.90
C SER A 252 46.43 6.08 17.16
N PRO A 253 46.70 5.11 16.25
CA PRO A 253 45.95 3.87 15.94
C PRO A 253 46.78 2.62 16.29
N GLU A 254 46.15 1.44 16.45
CA GLU A 254 46.91 0.18 16.47
C GLU A 254 46.14 -0.97 15.83
N THR A 255 46.88 -1.73 15.02
CA THR A 255 46.48 -2.86 14.19
C THR A 255 46.58 -4.13 15.03
N THR A 256 45.53 -4.96 15.10
CA THR A 256 45.68 -6.36 15.52
C THR A 256 44.59 -7.21 14.88
N GLU A 257 45.03 -8.17 14.07
CA GLU A 257 44.23 -9.29 13.58
C GLU A 257 43.69 -10.12 14.74
N SER A 258 42.39 -10.43 14.74
CA SER A 258 41.87 -11.55 15.50
C SER A 258 40.66 -12.16 14.81
N SER A 259 40.87 -13.39 14.34
CA SER A 259 39.88 -14.32 13.80
C SER A 259 38.76 -14.54 14.81
N THR A 260 37.54 -14.14 14.47
CA THR A 260 36.36 -14.49 15.24
C THR A 260 35.36 -15.18 14.32
N THR A 261 35.14 -16.47 14.59
CA THR A 261 34.12 -17.32 13.96
C THR A 261 32.75 -16.68 14.13
N GLU A 262 32.11 -16.36 13.01
CA GLU A 262 30.76 -15.80 12.94
C GLU A 262 29.74 -16.88 13.31
N GLU A 263 29.15 -16.77 14.49
CA GLU A 263 28.06 -17.63 14.95
C GLU A 263 26.75 -17.13 14.33
N ILE A 264 26.15 -17.97 13.47
CA ILE A 264 24.88 -17.71 12.78
C ILE A 264 23.75 -17.68 13.84
N PRO A 265 22.96 -16.59 13.97
CA PRO A 265 21.83 -16.58 14.87
C PRO A 265 20.73 -17.51 14.37
N THR A 266 20.26 -18.35 15.29
CA THR A 266 19.27 -19.40 15.07
C THR A 266 17.88 -18.79 14.84
N THR A 267 17.16 -19.35 13.87
CA THR A 267 15.82 -18.96 13.45
C THR A 267 14.80 -18.95 14.60
N THR A 268 14.06 -17.85 14.68
CA THR A 268 12.96 -17.60 15.63
C THR A 268 11.92 -18.71 15.59
N ASN A 269 11.74 -19.36 16.75
CA ASN A 269 10.68 -20.35 16.96
C ASN A 269 9.30 -19.69 16.92
N LYS A 270 8.39 -20.37 16.21
CA LYS A 270 6.94 -20.16 16.22
C LYS A 270 6.42 -20.12 17.67
N PRO A 271 5.77 -19.03 18.13
CA PRO A 271 5.16 -19.03 19.46
C PRO A 271 3.93 -19.96 19.47
N ASN A 272 3.87 -20.75 20.54
CA ASN A 272 2.81 -21.71 20.81
C ASN A 272 1.46 -21.01 20.99
N SER A 273 0.46 -21.45 20.22
CA SER A 273 -0.93 -21.05 20.37
C SER A 273 -1.44 -21.45 21.76
N ALA A 274 -1.84 -20.45 22.57
CA ALA A 274 -2.43 -20.64 23.88
C ALA A 274 -3.86 -21.17 23.76
N PHE A 275 -4.21 -22.14 24.61
CA PHE A 275 -5.56 -22.70 24.74
C PHE A 275 -6.54 -21.65 25.29
N GLY A 276 -7.43 -21.14 24.43
CA GLY A 276 -8.51 -20.21 24.78
C GLY A 276 -9.82 -20.93 25.14
N LEU A 277 -10.23 -20.74 26.39
CA LEU A 277 -11.50 -21.10 27.06
C LEU A 277 -12.75 -21.25 26.18
N HIS A 278 -13.18 -22.50 25.97
CA HIS A 278 -14.43 -22.89 25.29
C HIS A 278 -15.64 -23.03 26.23
N VAL A 279 -15.72 -22.22 27.31
CA VAL A 279 -16.69 -22.44 28.40
C VAL A 279 -17.93 -21.51 28.34
N SER A 280 -17.92 -20.44 27.54
CA SER A 280 -18.99 -19.43 27.63
C SER A 280 -20.27 -19.74 26.82
N PHE A 281 -20.20 -20.59 25.79
CA PHE A 281 -21.37 -20.85 24.92
C PHE A 281 -22.46 -21.71 25.56
N PHE A 282 -22.11 -22.63 26.48
CA PHE A 282 -23.10 -23.52 27.07
C PHE A 282 -24.07 -22.82 28.05
N LEU A 283 -23.66 -21.72 28.69
CA LEU A 283 -24.50 -21.00 29.65
C LEU A 283 -25.65 -20.22 28.98
N ILE A 284 -25.44 -19.74 27.76
CA ILE A 284 -26.45 -18.96 27.02
C ILE A 284 -27.61 -19.87 26.58
N PHE A 285 -27.32 -21.08 26.12
CA PHE A 285 -28.37 -22.03 25.72
C PHE A 285 -29.20 -22.54 26.89
N VAL A 286 -28.59 -22.68 28.08
CA VAL A 286 -29.32 -23.10 29.30
C VAL A 286 -30.28 -22.01 29.78
N GLN A 287 -29.89 -20.73 29.71
CA GLN A 287 -30.79 -19.62 30.06
C GLN A 287 -31.96 -19.47 29.07
N LEU A 288 -31.70 -19.65 27.77
CA LEU A 288 -32.75 -19.62 26.75
C LEU A 288 -33.74 -20.78 26.88
N ALA A 289 -33.27 -21.99 27.22
CA ALA A 289 -34.14 -23.13 27.48
C ALA A 289 -35.04 -22.92 28.72
N LEU A 290 -34.51 -22.28 29.77
CA LEU A 290 -35.28 -21.96 30.98
C LEU A 290 -36.33 -20.87 30.74
N CYS A 291 -36.09 -19.91 29.84
CA CYS A 291 -37.06 -18.87 29.48
C CYS A 291 -38.21 -19.38 28.60
N ILE A 292 -38.05 -20.52 27.91
CA ILE A 292 -39.11 -21.12 27.09
C ILE A 292 -39.98 -22.10 27.90
N ALA A 293 -39.49 -22.58 29.05
CA ALA A 293 -40.16 -23.56 29.89
C ALA A 293 -41.06 -22.95 31.00
N ASN A 294 -41.17 -21.63 31.09
CA ASN A 294 -42.01 -20.88 32.04
C ASN A 294 -43.03 -20.03 31.28
#